data_AF-A0A7V6CZH8-F1
#
_entry.id   AF-A0A7V6CZH8-F1
#
_cell.length_a   1.000
_cell.length_b   1.000
_cell.length_c   1.000
_cell.angle_alpha   90.00
_cell.angle_beta   90.00
_cell.angle_gamma   90.00
#
_symmetry.space_group_name_H-M   'P 1'
#
loop_
_entity.id
_entity.type
_entity.pdbx_description
1 polymer ?
#
loop_
_entity_poly.entity_id
_entity_poly.type
_entity_poly.pdbx_seq_one_letter_code
_entity_poly.pdbx_strand_id
1 'polypeptide(L)'
;MISGNGVEKLEELTLSESYLLGLRFFESKNFEGAIELFTKIIETDECHVLFDAYAYRGMSYIVLGFLEDARKDYEEYLKYAPNDADALNTLGSIYALLGQWELAKSLFERSLLVNARQESPHRNLAAYYRKSGFRYFFKFLAHLWRARCLRGNREKMMTLKMPSGTLDILVPKEREF
;
A
#
# COMPACT_ATOMS: atom_id res chain seq x y z
N MET A 1 23.92 11.27 48.75
CA MET A 1 22.98 11.81 47.76
C MET A 1 23.06 10.91 46.54
N ILE A 2 22.05 10.07 46.37
CA ILE A 2 21.97 9.10 45.27
C ILE A 2 21.48 9.88 44.05
N SER A 3 22.40 10.19 43.13
CA SER A 3 22.10 10.74 41.81
C SER A 3 22.63 9.77 40.76
N GLY A 4 22.06 8.57 40.79
CA GLY A 4 22.10 7.60 39.71
C GLY A 4 20.71 6.98 39.67
N ASN A 5 20.21 6.67 38.47
CA ASN A 5 18.99 5.89 38.21
C ASN A 5 17.76 6.67 37.71
N GLY A 6 17.98 7.67 36.86
CA GLY A 6 16.99 8.01 35.81
C GLY A 6 17.18 7.21 34.51
N VAL A 7 18.36 6.59 34.32
CA VAL A 7 18.78 5.97 33.04
C VAL A 7 18.77 4.43 33.10
N GLU A 8 18.70 3.84 34.31
CA GLU A 8 18.64 2.39 34.53
C GLU A 8 17.22 1.80 34.43
N LYS A 9 16.21 2.59 34.02
CA LYS A 9 14.83 2.14 33.88
C LYS A 9 14.31 2.12 32.44
N LEU A 10 15.23 2.01 31.49
CA LEU A 10 14.97 1.24 30.27
C LEU A 10 15.26 -0.22 30.65
N GLU A 11 14.42 -0.78 31.53
CA GLU A 11 14.26 -2.23 31.62
C GLU A 11 14.10 -2.74 30.18
N GLU A 12 14.81 -3.81 29.82
CA GLU A 12 14.67 -4.49 28.53
C GLU A 12 13.19 -4.67 28.24
N LEU A 13 12.61 -3.76 27.43
CA LEU A 13 11.22 -3.84 27.04
C LEU A 13 11.05 -5.20 26.38
N THR A 14 10.11 -5.99 26.87
CA THR A 14 9.79 -7.25 26.21
C THR A 14 9.45 -6.97 24.75
N LEU A 15 9.62 -7.96 23.88
CA LEU A 15 9.30 -7.79 22.47
C LEU A 15 7.87 -7.25 22.26
N SER A 16 6.93 -7.74 23.07
CA SER A 16 5.53 -7.30 23.05
C SER A 16 5.36 -5.83 23.45
N GLU A 17 6.11 -5.35 24.45
CA GLU A 17 6.04 -3.97 24.90
C GLU A 17 6.69 -3.03 23.89
N SER A 18 7.82 -3.44 23.31
CA SER A 18 8.49 -2.74 22.22
C SER A 18 7.57 -2.62 21.00
N TYR A 19 6.85 -3.68 20.66
CA TYR A 19 5.87 -3.67 19.57
C TYR A 19 4.71 -2.70 19.83
N LEU A 20 4.07 -2.80 20.99
CA LEU A 20 2.98 -1.90 21.37
C LEU A 20 3.42 -0.43 21.43
N LEU A 21 4.65 -0.16 21.90
CA LEU A 21 5.20 1.17 21.90
C LEU A 21 5.49 1.68 20.48
N GLY A 22 5.98 0.80 19.59
CA GLY A 22 6.16 1.10 18.17
C GLY A 22 4.86 1.52 17.49
N LEU A 23 3.77 0.79 17.75
CA LEU A 23 2.43 1.16 17.27
C LEU A 23 1.98 2.52 17.80
N ARG A 24 2.19 2.82 19.08
CA ARG A 24 1.84 4.13 19.66
C ARG A 24 2.64 5.27 19.03
N PHE A 25 3.91 5.06 18.72
CA PHE A 25 4.71 6.05 17.98
C PHE A 25 4.18 6.24 16.56
N PHE A 26 3.81 5.17 15.87
CA PHE A 26 3.20 5.25 14.56
C PHE A 26 1.87 6.03 14.58
N GLU A 27 0.98 5.73 15.53
CA GLU A 27 -0.31 6.42 15.72
C GLU A 27 -0.15 7.90 16.06
N SER A 28 0.85 8.22 16.88
CA SER A 28 1.20 9.61 17.22
C SER A 28 2.00 10.34 16.14
N LYS A 29 2.23 9.70 14.98
CA LYS A 29 3.00 10.21 13.84
C LYS A 29 4.47 10.49 14.15
N ASN A 30 4.99 9.91 15.22
CA ASN A 30 6.43 9.86 15.49
C ASN A 30 7.03 8.69 14.70
N PHE A 31 7.22 8.90 13.40
CA PHE A 31 7.66 7.86 12.48
C PHE A 31 9.12 7.45 12.74
N GLU A 32 9.96 8.38 13.16
CA GLU A 32 11.36 8.12 13.52
C GLU A 32 11.44 7.19 14.73
N GLY A 33 10.66 7.45 15.78
CA GLY A 33 10.59 6.57 16.95
C GLY A 33 10.00 5.19 16.62
N ALA A 34 8.99 5.15 15.74
CA ALA A 34 8.43 3.90 15.25
C ALA A 34 9.49 3.07 14.51
N ILE A 35 10.27 3.69 13.63
CA ILE A 35 11.37 3.03 12.89
C ILE A 35 12.40 2.43 13.84
N GLU A 36 12.81 3.17 14.87
CA GLU A 36 13.79 2.66 15.85
C GLU A 36 13.28 1.39 16.55
N LEU A 37 12.03 1.41 17.02
CA LEU A 37 11.44 0.26 17.72
C LEU A 37 11.23 -0.94 16.79
N PHE A 38 10.69 -0.74 15.60
CA PHE A 38 10.52 -1.83 14.65
C PHE A 38 11.85 -2.40 14.13
N THR A 39 12.91 -1.59 14.09
CA THR A 39 14.25 -2.09 13.77
C THR A 39 14.77 -3.01 14.85
N LYS A 40 14.63 -2.66 16.13
CA LYS A 40 14.99 -3.54 17.26
C LYS A 40 14.19 -4.85 17.22
N ILE A 41 12.89 -4.79 16.88
CA ILE A 41 12.04 -5.98 16.73
C ILE A 41 12.51 -6.87 15.59
N ILE A 42 12.96 -6.30 14.48
CA ILE A 42 13.47 -7.08 13.34
C ILE A 42 14.81 -7.74 13.70
N GLU A 43 15.64 -7.07 14.49
CA GLU A 43 16.94 -7.61 14.96
C GLU A 43 16.80 -8.80 15.91
N THR A 44 15.66 -8.98 16.60
CA THR A 44 15.42 -10.17 17.44
C THR A 44 15.04 -11.42 16.63
N ASP A 45 14.72 -11.27 15.33
CA ASP A 45 14.35 -12.34 14.40
C ASP A 45 13.17 -13.24 14.89
N GLU A 46 12.30 -12.68 15.72
CA GLU A 46 11.13 -13.41 16.26
C GLU A 46 9.98 -13.43 15.25
N CYS A 47 9.81 -14.57 14.57
CA CYS A 47 8.99 -14.70 13.35
C CYS A 47 7.53 -14.22 13.46
N HIS A 48 6.93 -14.25 14.64
CA HIS A 48 5.50 -13.97 14.82
C HIS A 48 5.13 -12.48 14.69
N VAL A 49 6.08 -11.56 14.84
CA VAL A 49 5.87 -10.10 14.67
C VAL A 49 6.66 -9.50 13.52
N LEU A 50 7.53 -10.27 12.86
CA LEU A 50 8.43 -9.75 11.83
C LEU A 50 7.69 -9.08 10.67
N PHE A 51 6.64 -9.71 10.15
CA PHE A 51 5.91 -9.15 9.00
C PHE A 51 5.20 -7.84 9.39
N ASP A 52 4.54 -7.76 10.55
CA ASP A 52 3.96 -6.49 11.03
C ASP A 52 5.02 -5.41 11.23
N ALA A 53 6.17 -5.75 11.81
CA ALA A 53 7.27 -4.81 11.99
C ALA A 53 7.81 -4.27 10.66
N TYR A 54 7.99 -5.14 9.65
CA TYR A 54 8.32 -4.69 8.29
C TYR A 54 7.26 -3.77 7.71
N ALA A 55 5.97 -4.09 7.86
CA ALA A 55 4.89 -3.25 7.33
C ALA A 55 4.88 -1.85 7.96
N TYR A 56 4.89 -1.75 9.30
CA TYR A 56 4.84 -0.46 9.98
C TYR A 56 6.12 0.36 9.81
N ARG A 57 7.29 -0.27 9.78
CA ARG A 57 8.55 0.41 9.46
C ARG A 57 8.54 0.90 8.01
N GLY A 58 8.11 0.07 7.08
CA GLY A 58 7.94 0.42 5.66
C GLY A 58 6.99 1.60 5.47
N MET A 59 5.83 1.60 6.14
CA MET A 59 4.89 2.74 6.12
C MET A 59 5.52 4.02 6.68
N SER A 60 6.29 3.91 7.77
CA SER A 60 7.00 5.05 8.36
C SER A 60 8.03 5.62 7.38
N TYR A 61 8.79 4.76 6.69
CA TYR A 61 9.72 5.17 5.63
C TYR A 61 9.01 5.84 4.45
N ILE A 62 7.83 5.37 4.02
CA ILE A 62 7.04 6.03 2.97
C ILE A 62 6.71 7.47 3.37
N VAL A 63 6.22 7.68 4.60
CA VAL A 63 5.81 9.01 5.08
C VAL A 63 7.00 9.97 5.17
N LEU A 64 8.16 9.48 5.58
CA LEU A 64 9.41 10.26 5.65
C LEU A 64 10.12 10.41 4.30
N GLY A 65 9.66 9.72 3.24
CA GLY A 65 10.24 9.80 1.90
C GLY A 65 11.43 8.87 1.64
N PHE A 66 11.74 7.96 2.56
CA PHE A 66 12.80 6.94 2.42
C PHE A 66 12.32 5.76 1.58
N LEU A 67 12.04 6.02 0.29
CA LEU A 67 11.35 5.07 -0.59
C LEU A 67 12.12 3.77 -0.85
N GLU A 68 13.45 3.81 -0.91
CA GLU A 68 14.28 2.61 -1.11
C GLU A 68 14.24 1.66 0.08
N ASP A 69 14.20 2.20 1.31
CA ASP A 69 14.09 1.40 2.53
C ASP A 69 12.68 0.86 2.71
N ALA A 70 11.66 1.67 2.40
CA ALA A 70 10.28 1.20 2.31
C ALA A 70 10.11 0.05 1.30
N ARG A 71 10.78 0.12 0.14
CA ARG A 71 10.75 -0.97 -0.85
C ARG A 71 11.25 -2.27 -0.24
N LYS A 72 12.43 -2.25 0.39
CA LYS A 72 13.03 -3.45 1.01
C LYS A 72 12.10 -4.04 2.06
N ASP A 73 11.52 -3.21 2.92
CA ASP A 73 10.62 -3.67 3.97
C ASP A 73 9.35 -4.34 3.40
N TYR A 74 8.74 -3.76 2.36
CA TYR A 74 7.60 -4.38 1.69
C TYR A 74 7.96 -5.63 0.87
N GLU A 75 9.19 -5.74 0.37
CA GLU A 75 9.71 -6.96 -0.27
C GLU A 75 9.88 -8.09 0.75
N GLU A 76 10.42 -7.79 1.93
CA GLU A 76 10.50 -8.76 3.04
C GLU A 76 9.10 -9.16 3.53
N TYR A 77 8.20 -8.19 3.73
CA TYR A 77 6.80 -8.45 4.11
C TYR A 77 6.13 -9.47 3.17
N LEU A 78 6.26 -9.27 1.86
CA LEU A 78 5.63 -10.13 0.86
C LEU A 78 6.25 -11.53 0.76
N LYS A 79 7.40 -11.80 1.39
CA LYS A 79 7.89 -13.18 1.54
C LYS A 79 7.01 -13.99 2.51
N TYR A 80 6.46 -13.32 3.53
CA TYR A 80 5.55 -13.94 4.51
C TYR A 80 4.10 -13.96 4.00
N ALA A 81 3.66 -12.87 3.35
CA ALA A 81 2.31 -12.72 2.84
C ALA A 81 2.29 -12.45 1.32
N PRO A 82 2.66 -13.44 0.47
CA PRO A 82 2.86 -13.22 -0.98
C PRO A 82 1.61 -12.83 -1.76
N ASN A 83 0.44 -13.10 -1.17
CA ASN A 83 -0.87 -12.80 -1.73
C ASN A 83 -1.62 -11.76 -0.88
N ASP A 84 -0.91 -10.89 -0.15
CA ASP A 84 -1.53 -9.72 0.45
C ASP A 84 -1.76 -8.64 -0.62
N ALA A 85 -3.02 -8.38 -0.92
CA ALA A 85 -3.42 -7.50 -1.99
C ALA A 85 -3.06 -6.02 -1.69
N ASP A 86 -3.17 -5.59 -0.43
CA ASP A 86 -2.89 -4.22 0.00
C ASP A 86 -1.37 -3.98 0.02
N ALA A 87 -0.59 -4.96 0.47
CA ALA A 87 0.87 -4.89 0.42
C ALA A 87 1.41 -4.89 -1.02
N LEU A 88 0.84 -5.72 -1.92
CA LEU A 88 1.17 -5.67 -3.36
C LEU A 88 0.87 -4.30 -3.97
N ASN A 89 -0.27 -3.70 -3.63
CA ASN A 89 -0.60 -2.34 -4.08
C ASN A 89 0.34 -1.28 -3.49
N THR A 90 0.75 -1.43 -2.23
CA THR A 90 1.67 -0.50 -1.57
C THR A 90 3.06 -0.57 -2.18
N LEU A 91 3.62 -1.78 -2.36
CA LEU A 91 4.90 -1.96 -3.04
C LEU A 91 4.84 -1.44 -4.48
N GLY A 92 3.75 -1.68 -5.20
CA GLY A 92 3.54 -1.10 -6.53
C GLY A 92 3.56 0.43 -6.51
N SER A 93 2.99 1.05 -5.49
CA SER A 93 3.01 2.51 -5.31
C SER A 93 4.41 3.02 -5.00
N ILE A 94 5.18 2.32 -4.17
CA ILE A 94 6.59 2.64 -3.90
C ILE A 94 7.41 2.60 -5.20
N TYR A 95 7.28 1.53 -5.99
CA TYR A 95 7.95 1.43 -7.30
C TYR A 95 7.54 2.55 -8.27
N ALA A 96 6.28 2.96 -8.28
CA ALA A 96 5.82 4.09 -9.09
C ALA A 96 6.47 5.41 -8.67
N LEU A 97 6.61 5.65 -7.35
CA LEU A 97 7.29 6.83 -6.79
C LEU A 97 8.79 6.82 -7.11
N LEU A 98 9.42 5.65 -7.13
CA LEU A 98 10.81 5.43 -7.57
C LEU A 98 10.97 5.52 -9.11
N GLY A 99 9.89 5.75 -9.86
CA GLY A 99 9.93 5.87 -11.32
C GLY A 99 9.97 4.54 -12.07
N GLN A 100 9.86 3.40 -11.38
CA GLN A 100 9.90 2.05 -11.94
C GLN A 100 8.49 1.58 -12.34
N TRP A 101 7.91 2.27 -13.33
CA TRP A 101 6.49 2.16 -13.70
C TRP A 101 6.03 0.78 -14.20
N GLU A 102 6.91 0.01 -14.85
CA GLU A 102 6.55 -1.33 -15.34
C GLU A 102 6.41 -2.35 -14.19
N LEU A 103 7.31 -2.29 -13.20
CA LEU A 103 7.21 -3.12 -12.00
C LEU A 103 5.98 -2.73 -11.18
N ALA A 104 5.73 -1.43 -11.02
CA ALA A 104 4.54 -0.92 -10.35
C ALA A 104 3.25 -1.46 -10.98
N LYS A 105 3.14 -1.39 -12.31
CA LYS A 105 2.01 -1.94 -13.05
C LYS A 105 1.81 -3.44 -12.78
N SER A 106 2.88 -4.24 -12.88
CA SER A 106 2.80 -5.68 -12.64
C SER A 106 2.27 -5.99 -11.23
N LEU A 107 2.71 -5.23 -10.22
CA LEU A 107 2.25 -5.39 -8.84
C LEU A 107 0.79 -4.96 -8.65
N PHE A 108 0.33 -3.89 -9.30
CA PHE A 108 -1.08 -3.52 -9.28
C PHE A 108 -1.96 -4.58 -9.96
N GLU A 109 -1.51 -5.14 -11.07
CA GLU A 109 -2.21 -6.24 -11.75
C GLU A 109 -2.27 -7.49 -10.85
N ARG A 110 -1.17 -7.85 -10.17
CA ARG A 110 -1.16 -8.94 -9.18
C ARG A 110 -2.09 -8.67 -7.99
N SER A 111 -2.10 -7.46 -7.46
CA SER A 111 -3.02 -7.06 -6.39
C SER A 111 -4.49 -7.26 -6.81
N LEU A 112 -4.84 -6.92 -8.06
CA LEU A 112 -6.19 -7.15 -8.59
C LEU A 112 -6.52 -8.61 -8.88
N LEU A 113 -5.53 -9.46 -9.14
CA LEU A 113 -5.74 -10.91 -9.23
C LEU A 113 -6.10 -11.51 -7.86
N VAL A 114 -5.50 -11.01 -6.79
CA VAL A 114 -5.80 -11.43 -5.42
C VAL A 114 -7.16 -10.87 -4.96
N ASN A 115 -7.35 -9.56 -5.10
CA ASN A 115 -8.59 -8.88 -4.72
C ASN A 115 -8.99 -7.85 -5.77
N ALA A 116 -9.90 -8.27 -6.65
CA ALA A 116 -10.43 -7.48 -7.75
C ALA A 116 -11.35 -6.32 -7.33
N ARG A 117 -11.71 -6.22 -6.04
CA ARG A 117 -12.62 -5.18 -5.51
C ARG A 117 -11.90 -4.00 -4.88
N GLN A 118 -10.57 -3.94 -4.93
CA GLN A 118 -9.82 -2.79 -4.45
C GLN A 118 -9.88 -1.60 -5.41
N GLU A 119 -10.22 -0.43 -4.89
CA GLU A 119 -10.22 0.82 -5.67
C GLU A 119 -8.79 1.25 -6.07
N SER A 120 -7.86 1.18 -5.11
CA SER A 120 -6.52 1.79 -5.22
C SER A 120 -5.70 1.29 -6.42
N PRO A 121 -5.59 -0.03 -6.69
CA PRO A 121 -4.85 -0.52 -7.86
C PRO A 121 -5.43 -0.04 -9.18
N HIS A 122 -6.76 0.10 -9.29
CA HIS A 122 -7.39 0.64 -10.49
C HIS A 122 -7.01 2.11 -10.70
N ARG A 123 -6.98 2.93 -9.64
CA ARG A 123 -6.52 4.33 -9.76
C ARG A 123 -5.05 4.40 -10.19
N ASN A 124 -4.20 3.56 -9.63
CA ASN A 124 -2.78 3.53 -9.94
C ASN A 124 -2.52 3.06 -11.39
N LEU A 125 -3.24 2.04 -11.87
CA LEU A 125 -3.18 1.61 -13.27
C LEU A 125 -3.72 2.66 -14.24
N ALA A 126 -4.77 3.38 -13.86
CA ALA A 126 -5.24 4.52 -14.66
C ALA A 126 -4.16 5.60 -14.78
N ALA A 127 -3.46 5.92 -13.68
CA ALA A 127 -2.35 6.87 -13.71
C ALA A 127 -1.20 6.40 -14.63
N TYR A 128 -0.85 5.11 -14.57
CA TYR A 128 0.13 4.49 -15.47
C TYR A 128 -0.29 4.65 -16.94
N TYR A 129 -1.50 4.20 -17.32
CA TYR A 129 -1.95 4.21 -18.72
C TYR A 129 -2.13 5.63 -19.28
N ARG A 130 -2.50 6.60 -18.43
CA ARG A 130 -2.52 8.02 -18.80
C ARG A 130 -1.14 8.52 -19.21
N LYS A 131 -0.08 8.08 -18.51
CA LYS A 131 1.31 8.44 -18.79
C LYS A 131 1.86 7.71 -20.02
N SER A 132 1.42 6.48 -20.29
CA SER A 132 1.85 5.67 -21.44
C SER A 132 1.32 6.16 -22.80
N GLY A 133 0.47 7.19 -22.81
CA GLY A 133 0.04 7.89 -24.03
C GLY A 133 -1.28 7.42 -24.62
N PHE A 134 -1.69 8.08 -25.71
CA PHE A 134 -3.03 7.96 -26.30
C PHE A 134 -3.42 6.53 -26.71
N ARG A 135 -2.44 5.69 -27.10
CA ARG A 135 -2.68 4.27 -27.43
C ARG A 135 -3.37 3.50 -26.30
N TYR A 136 -3.19 3.91 -25.05
CA TYR A 136 -3.77 3.27 -23.87
C TYR A 136 -5.00 3.99 -23.32
N PHE A 137 -5.57 4.93 -24.08
CA PHE A 137 -6.72 5.75 -23.66
C PHE A 137 -7.90 4.92 -23.15
N PHE A 138 -8.27 3.84 -23.85
CA PHE A 138 -9.38 2.98 -23.42
C PHE A 138 -9.06 2.19 -22.14
N LYS A 139 -7.80 1.76 -21.92
CA LYS A 139 -7.39 1.12 -20.67
C LYS A 139 -7.44 2.10 -19.50
N PHE A 140 -6.96 3.32 -19.73
CA PHE A 140 -7.07 4.41 -18.76
C PHE A 140 -8.54 4.63 -18.34
N LEU A 141 -9.46 4.79 -19.30
CA LEU A 141 -10.87 4.99 -19.01
C LEU A 141 -11.49 3.79 -18.27
N ALA A 142 -11.17 2.56 -18.67
CA ALA A 142 -11.69 1.36 -18.03
C ALA A 142 -11.27 1.26 -16.55
N HIS A 143 -10.00 1.49 -16.24
CA HIS A 143 -9.51 1.48 -14.85
C HIS A 143 -10.09 2.64 -14.04
N LEU A 144 -10.20 3.83 -14.64
CA LEU A 144 -10.81 4.99 -13.98
C LEU A 144 -12.30 4.78 -13.67
N TRP A 145 -13.01 4.12 -14.57
CA TRP A 145 -14.41 3.72 -14.38
C TRP A 145 -14.54 2.70 -13.25
N ARG A 146 -13.73 1.63 -13.26
CA ARG A 146 -13.70 0.62 -12.17
C ARG A 146 -13.47 1.24 -10.81
N ALA A 147 -12.45 2.10 -10.67
CA ALA A 147 -12.19 2.81 -9.42
C ALA A 147 -13.41 3.61 -8.94
N ARG A 148 -14.09 4.33 -9.84
CA ARG A 148 -15.29 5.10 -9.49
C ARG A 148 -16.46 4.21 -9.04
N CYS A 149 -16.69 3.08 -9.70
CA CYS A 149 -17.74 2.13 -9.33
C CYS A 149 -17.49 1.49 -7.96
N LEU A 150 -16.24 1.26 -7.59
CA LEU A 150 -15.88 0.72 -6.28
C LEU A 150 -16.00 1.80 -5.18
N ARG A 151 -15.77 3.07 -5.52
CA ARG A 151 -15.88 4.21 -4.59
C ARG A 151 -17.32 4.71 -4.38
N GLY A 152 -18.23 4.48 -5.33
CA GLY A 152 -19.59 5.03 -5.33
C GLY A 152 -20.61 4.01 -5.80
N ASN A 153 -21.66 3.82 -4.99
CA ASN A 153 -22.76 2.88 -5.22
C ASN A 153 -23.22 2.85 -6.70
N ARG A 154 -23.26 1.65 -7.29
CA ARG A 154 -23.32 1.36 -8.76
C ARG A 154 -24.43 2.09 -9.52
N GLU A 155 -25.50 2.50 -8.86
CA GLU A 155 -26.74 2.98 -9.49
C GLU A 155 -26.64 4.39 -10.09
N LYS A 156 -25.82 5.30 -9.53
CA LYS A 156 -25.77 6.71 -9.98
C LYS A 156 -25.01 6.95 -11.28
N MET A 157 -24.37 5.92 -11.86
CA MET A 157 -23.41 6.07 -12.96
C MET A 157 -23.80 5.41 -14.28
N MET A 158 -24.98 4.77 -14.37
CA MET A 158 -25.47 4.20 -15.63
C MET A 158 -25.83 5.30 -16.67
N THR A 159 -25.80 6.58 -16.27
CA THR A 159 -26.20 7.72 -17.10
C THR A 159 -25.06 8.75 -17.25
N LEU A 160 -23.98 8.39 -17.95
CA LEU A 160 -23.00 9.38 -18.41
C LEU A 160 -23.33 9.79 -19.86
N LYS A 161 -24.10 10.88 -20.05
CA LYS A 161 -24.35 11.48 -21.37
C LYS A 161 -23.21 12.43 -21.72
N MET A 162 -22.48 12.14 -22.81
CA MET A 162 -21.51 13.08 -23.40
C MET A 162 -22.19 14.01 -24.41
N PRO A 163 -21.64 15.22 -24.67
CA PRO A 163 -22.27 16.23 -25.55
C PRO A 163 -22.37 15.85 -27.04
N SER A 164 -21.63 14.84 -27.51
CA SER A 164 -21.48 14.54 -28.95
C SER A 164 -22.08 13.18 -29.37
N GLY A 165 -23.19 12.77 -28.75
CA GLY A 165 -23.91 11.56 -29.14
C GLY A 165 -23.59 10.36 -28.24
N THR A 166 -24.63 9.58 -27.96
CA THR A 166 -24.62 8.39 -27.12
C THR A 166 -23.79 7.30 -27.79
N LEU A 167 -22.55 7.14 -27.36
CA LEU A 167 -21.94 5.82 -27.43
C LEU A 167 -22.38 5.09 -26.17
N ASP A 168 -23.42 4.26 -26.28
CA ASP A 168 -23.65 3.22 -25.30
C ASP A 168 -22.38 2.38 -25.28
N ILE A 169 -21.54 2.60 -24.27
CA ILE A 169 -20.46 1.66 -24.00
C ILE A 169 -21.21 0.38 -23.63
N LEU A 170 -21.34 -0.52 -24.59
CA LEU A 170 -21.78 -1.90 -24.37
C LEU A 170 -20.75 -2.52 -23.44
N VAL A 171 -20.95 -2.30 -22.14
CA VAL A 171 -20.24 -3.02 -21.09
C VAL A 171 -20.80 -4.44 -21.16
N PRO A 172 -19.97 -5.47 -21.40
CA PRO A 172 -20.44 -6.83 -21.33
C PRO A 172 -21.02 -7.03 -19.93
N LYS A 173 -22.31 -7.44 -19.86
CA LYS A 173 -22.92 -7.93 -18.63
C LYS A 173 -21.93 -8.89 -17.99
N GLU A 174 -21.40 -8.54 -16.82
CA GLU A 174 -20.69 -9.50 -15.99
C GLU A 174 -21.68 -10.65 -15.78
N ARG A 175 -21.35 -11.83 -16.32
CA ARG A 175 -22.10 -13.05 -16.03
C ARG A 175 -21.99 -13.25 -14.52
N GLU A 176 -23.11 -13.08 -13.84
CA GLU A 176 -23.29 -13.58 -12.48
C GLU A 176 -23.08 -15.10 -12.53
N PHE A 177 -22.05 -15.58 -11.84
CA PHE A 177 -21.91 -16.94 -11.34
C PHE A 177 -21.27 -16.86 -9.95
#